data_AF-A0AAP6CYE8-F1
#
_entry.id   AF-A0AAP6CYE8-F1
#
_cell.length_a   1.000
_cell.length_b   1.000
_cell.length_c   1.000
_cell.angle_alpha   90.00
_cell.angle_beta   90.00
_cell.angle_gamma   90.00
#
_symmetry.space_group_name_H-M   'P 1'
#
loop_
_entity.id
_entity.type
_entity.pdbx_description
1 polymer ?
#
loop_
_entity_poly.entity_id
_entity_poly.type
_entity_poly.pdbx_seq_one_letter_code
_entity_poly.pdbx_strand_id
1 'polypeptide(L)'
;MILSTLQFFVTTLLAVVCVRAMSLSEGDIPVLALMIPALWVLPQGGFAGLVLLGAMMAFGATLSMQPIALSVGVLILFPLLMVVFSRRSSLGVLLTAGLIVLTLQVGLMVTQQGGKLDGSAWVTVVQTIAVMAMWWSAAHWTPSNKHSWWPLFLLLPLWIAGLPYAVLMALSLTGMLASMEALAKLQHTIRWSKLLCWTLPTVGFAALVVSPTTDVPNPVFVVWICLLGTAWMTDYILRSSDEQAEL
;
A
#
# COMPACT_ATOMS: atom_id res chain seq x y z
N MET A 1 -24.47 -4.94 -8.48
CA MET A 1 -24.09 -4.11 -7.31
C MET A 1 -23.72 -4.96 -6.10
N ILE A 2 -24.54 -5.93 -5.67
CA ILE A 2 -24.27 -6.81 -4.50
C ILE A 2 -22.93 -7.54 -4.59
N LEU A 3 -22.61 -8.14 -5.76
CA LEU A 3 -21.35 -8.85 -5.97
C LEU A 3 -20.12 -7.92 -5.83
N SER A 4 -20.19 -6.74 -6.44
CA SER A 4 -19.13 -5.72 -6.39
C SER A 4 -18.90 -5.20 -4.97
N THR A 5 -19.98 -4.95 -4.22
CA THR A 5 -19.90 -4.55 -2.81
C THR A 5 -19.31 -5.66 -1.94
N LEU A 6 -19.72 -6.91 -2.14
CA LEU A 6 -19.20 -8.05 -1.40
C LEU A 6 -17.70 -8.23 -1.66
N GLN A 7 -17.29 -8.13 -2.93
CA GLN A 7 -15.90 -8.20 -3.32
C GLN A 7 -15.05 -7.08 -2.71
N PHE A 8 -15.59 -5.86 -2.63
CA PHE A 8 -14.95 -4.75 -1.93
C PHE A 8 -14.75 -5.04 -0.43
N PHE A 9 -15.77 -5.56 0.27
CA PHE A 9 -15.65 -5.95 1.67
C PHE A 9 -14.66 -7.09 1.88
N VAL A 10 -14.68 -8.11 1.02
CA VAL A 10 -13.70 -9.21 1.06
C VAL A 10 -12.28 -8.66 0.87
N THR A 11 -12.06 -7.77 -0.09
CA THR A 11 -10.74 -7.15 -0.32
C THR A 11 -10.28 -6.36 0.91
N THR A 12 -11.19 -5.63 1.54
CA THR A 12 -10.90 -4.86 2.75
C THR A 12 -10.57 -5.79 3.93
N LEU A 13 -11.30 -6.90 4.09
CA LEU A 13 -11.01 -7.93 5.09
C LEU A 13 -9.64 -8.58 4.83
N LEU A 14 -9.31 -8.87 3.57
CA LEU A 14 -7.98 -9.39 3.20
C LEU A 14 -6.86 -8.39 3.57
N ALA A 15 -7.09 -7.08 3.45
CA ALA A 15 -6.12 -6.08 3.90
C ALA A 15 -5.89 -6.13 5.41
N VAL A 16 -6.97 -6.26 6.19
CA VAL A 16 -6.88 -6.44 7.65
C VAL A 16 -6.10 -7.71 7.97
N VAL A 17 -6.48 -8.84 7.36
CA VAL A 17 -5.83 -10.13 7.55
C VAL A 17 -4.34 -10.08 7.18
N CYS A 18 -3.99 -9.44 6.06
CA CYS A 18 -2.62 -9.23 5.60
C CYS A 18 -1.78 -8.51 6.66
N VAL A 19 -2.26 -7.37 7.12
CA VAL A 19 -1.52 -6.52 8.05
C VAL A 19 -1.43 -7.16 9.45
N ARG A 20 -2.49 -7.87 9.88
CA ARG A 20 -2.45 -8.67 11.11
C ARG A 20 -1.42 -9.81 11.02
N ALA A 21 -1.35 -10.50 9.88
CA ALA A 21 -0.35 -11.52 9.64
C ALA A 21 1.07 -10.94 9.68
N MET A 22 1.26 -9.76 9.08
CA MET A 22 2.54 -9.06 9.15
C MET A 22 2.92 -8.77 10.60
N SER A 23 2.00 -8.18 11.37
CA SER A 23 2.25 -7.84 12.78
C SER A 23 2.56 -9.05 13.66
N LEU A 24 1.88 -10.17 13.47
CA LEU A 24 2.09 -11.39 14.25
C LEU A 24 3.34 -12.15 13.84
N SER A 25 3.88 -11.88 12.65
CA SER A 25 5.12 -12.47 12.17
C SER A 25 6.37 -11.82 12.74
N GLU A 26 6.24 -10.72 13.50
CA GLU A 26 7.35 -9.96 14.12
C GLU A 26 8.48 -9.57 13.13
N GLY A 27 8.16 -9.47 11.84
CA GLY A 27 9.14 -9.16 10.78
C GLY A 27 9.89 -10.37 10.21
N ASP A 28 9.62 -11.59 10.68
CA ASP A 28 10.12 -12.84 10.08
C ASP A 28 9.31 -13.25 8.83
N ILE A 29 9.19 -12.30 7.92
CA ILE A 29 8.51 -12.50 6.65
C ILE A 29 9.58 -12.56 5.57
N PRO A 30 9.80 -13.72 4.95
CA PRO A 30 10.74 -13.83 3.86
C PRO A 30 10.28 -12.95 2.70
N VAL A 31 11.23 -12.29 2.05
CA VAL A 31 11.00 -11.44 0.86
C VAL A 31 10.18 -12.17 -0.21
N LEU A 32 10.38 -13.50 -0.31
CA LEU A 32 9.63 -14.38 -1.20
C LEU A 32 8.11 -14.22 -1.07
N ALA A 33 7.59 -14.03 0.14
CA ALA A 33 6.15 -13.91 0.38
C ALA A 33 5.55 -12.64 -0.24
N LEU A 34 6.33 -11.55 -0.32
CA LEU A 34 5.94 -10.34 -1.05
C LEU A 34 6.17 -10.47 -2.57
N MET A 35 7.08 -11.33 -3.00
CA MET A 35 7.32 -11.55 -4.44
C MET A 35 6.20 -12.34 -5.11
N ILE A 36 5.55 -13.28 -4.41
CA ILE A 36 4.47 -14.12 -4.97
C ILE A 36 3.37 -13.30 -5.66
N PRO A 37 2.74 -12.29 -5.01
CA PRO A 37 1.72 -11.46 -5.67
C PRO A 37 2.28 -10.70 -6.87
N ALA A 38 3.52 -10.19 -6.82
CA ALA A 38 4.15 -9.53 -7.97
C ALA A 38 4.41 -10.49 -9.13
N LEU A 39 4.88 -11.71 -8.85
CA LEU A 39 5.14 -12.75 -9.85
C LEU A 39 3.86 -13.27 -10.50
N TRP A 40 2.77 -13.33 -9.76
CA TRP A 40 1.45 -13.72 -10.28
C TRP A 40 0.96 -12.75 -11.37
N VAL A 41 1.31 -11.47 -11.22
CA VAL A 41 0.97 -10.35 -12.11
C VAL A 41 1.98 -10.16 -13.24
N LEU A 42 3.25 -10.49 -12.99
CA LEU A 42 4.38 -10.21 -13.88
C LEU A 42 4.14 -10.51 -15.36
N PRO A 43 3.48 -11.62 -15.77
CA PRO A 43 3.23 -11.93 -17.17
C PRO A 43 2.38 -10.87 -17.91
N GLN A 44 1.66 -10.03 -17.17
CA GLN A 44 0.76 -8.99 -17.69
C GLN A 44 1.40 -7.60 -17.71
N GLY A 45 2.27 -7.33 -16.74
CA GLY A 45 2.68 -5.96 -16.40
C GLY A 45 3.79 -5.37 -17.26
N GLY A 46 4.45 -6.15 -18.13
CA GLY A 46 5.60 -5.68 -18.90
C GLY A 46 6.63 -4.98 -18.00
N PHE A 47 7.02 -3.75 -18.36
CA PHE A 47 7.93 -2.94 -17.55
C PHE A 47 7.32 -2.53 -16.19
N ALA A 48 6.01 -2.23 -16.11
CA ALA A 48 5.34 -1.91 -14.85
C ALA A 48 5.32 -3.10 -13.88
N GLY A 49 5.21 -4.32 -14.40
CA GLY A 49 5.32 -5.57 -13.63
C GLY A 49 6.73 -5.78 -13.06
N LEU A 50 7.78 -5.49 -13.84
CA LEU A 50 9.16 -5.56 -13.36
C LEU A 50 9.44 -4.52 -12.27
N VAL A 51 8.93 -3.30 -12.44
CA VAL A 51 9.03 -2.25 -11.41
C VAL A 51 8.28 -2.66 -10.14
N LEU A 52 7.10 -3.28 -10.26
CA LEU A 52 6.35 -3.80 -9.11
C LEU A 52 7.13 -4.88 -8.37
N LEU A 53 7.72 -5.83 -9.12
CA LEU A 53 8.53 -6.90 -8.53
C LEU A 53 9.75 -6.35 -7.79
N GLY A 54 10.48 -5.40 -8.40
CA GLY A 54 11.62 -4.75 -7.77
C GLY A 54 11.22 -3.95 -6.52
N ALA A 55 10.09 -3.23 -6.58
CA ALA A 55 9.59 -2.45 -5.46
C ALA A 55 9.11 -3.35 -4.30
N MET A 56 8.38 -4.43 -4.57
CA MET A 56 7.96 -5.38 -3.54
C MET A 56 9.14 -6.15 -2.95
N MET A 57 10.16 -6.46 -3.75
CA MET A 57 11.41 -7.05 -3.26
C MET A 57 12.15 -6.10 -2.34
N ALA A 58 12.34 -4.84 -2.73
CA ALA A 58 12.99 -3.83 -1.90
C ALA A 58 12.21 -3.60 -0.59
N PHE A 59 10.88 -3.44 -0.69
CA PHE A 59 10.01 -3.28 0.48
C PHE A 59 10.09 -4.51 1.42
N GLY A 60 10.00 -5.72 0.86
CA GLY A 60 10.12 -6.96 1.64
C GLY A 60 11.48 -7.14 2.31
N ALA A 61 12.58 -6.81 1.62
CA ALA A 61 13.92 -6.88 2.19
C ALA A 61 14.14 -5.89 3.35
N THR A 62 13.43 -4.77 3.33
CA THR A 62 13.49 -3.77 4.40
C THR A 62 12.56 -4.04 5.58
N LEU A 63 11.63 -4.99 5.46
CA LEU A 63 10.54 -5.16 6.43
C LEU A 63 11.04 -5.58 7.82
N SER A 64 12.08 -6.40 7.90
CA SER A 64 12.70 -6.82 9.16
C SER A 64 13.57 -5.73 9.81
N MET A 65 13.90 -4.66 9.08
CA MET A 65 14.77 -3.58 9.55
C MET A 65 13.98 -2.36 10.07
N GLN A 66 12.65 -2.44 10.11
CA GLN A 66 11.77 -1.31 10.39
C GLN A 66 10.52 -1.78 11.15
N PRO A 67 10.02 -1.00 12.13
CA PRO A 67 8.76 -1.33 12.80
C PRO A 67 7.62 -1.51 11.79
N ILE A 68 6.80 -2.53 12.00
CA ILE A 68 5.71 -2.88 11.08
C ILE A 68 4.71 -1.72 10.96
N ALA A 69 4.42 -1.04 12.08
CA ALA A 69 3.60 0.15 12.08
C ALA A 69 4.13 1.24 11.14
N LEU A 70 5.45 1.43 11.08
CA LEU A 70 6.07 2.40 10.18
C LEU A 70 5.97 1.93 8.73
N SER A 71 6.33 0.68 8.45
CA SER A 71 6.25 0.09 7.10
C SER A 71 4.84 0.16 6.51
N VAL A 72 3.82 -0.24 7.29
CA VAL A 72 2.42 -0.16 6.88
C VAL A 72 1.94 1.29 6.82
N GLY A 73 2.41 2.15 7.72
CA GLY A 73 2.08 3.57 7.75
C GLY A 73 2.48 4.31 6.46
N VAL A 74 3.63 3.97 5.87
CA VAL A 74 4.11 4.59 4.61
C VAL A 74 3.16 4.29 3.44
N LEU A 75 2.37 3.22 3.47
CA LEU A 75 1.39 2.91 2.43
C LEU A 75 0.32 4.00 2.27
N ILE A 76 0.12 4.88 3.26
CA ILE A 76 -0.78 6.03 3.14
C ILE A 76 -0.38 7.01 2.03
N LEU A 77 0.84 6.89 1.50
CA LEU A 77 1.26 7.63 0.31
C LEU A 77 0.47 7.23 -0.94
N PHE A 78 -0.08 6.01 -1.02
CA PHE A 78 -0.91 5.58 -2.16
C PHE A 78 -2.07 6.54 -2.47
N PRO A 79 -3.00 6.82 -1.53
CA PRO A 79 -4.08 7.75 -1.80
C PRO A 79 -3.57 9.17 -2.05
N LEU A 80 -2.50 9.61 -1.37
CA LEU A 80 -1.94 10.94 -1.58
C LEU A 80 -1.40 11.11 -3.01
N LEU A 81 -0.58 10.16 -3.49
CA LEU A 81 -0.06 10.17 -4.85
C LEU A 81 -1.20 10.10 -5.88
N MET A 82 -2.24 9.31 -5.59
CA MET A 82 -3.42 9.24 -6.45
C MET A 82 -4.11 10.61 -6.63
N VAL A 83 -4.19 11.41 -5.57
CA VAL A 83 -4.80 12.74 -5.61
C VAL A 83 -3.89 13.74 -6.31
N VAL A 84 -2.61 13.77 -5.91
CA VAL A 84 -1.63 14.76 -6.35
C VAL A 84 -1.25 14.59 -7.83
N PHE A 85 -1.30 13.37 -8.36
CA PHE A 85 -1.09 13.10 -9.79
C PHE A 85 -2.42 12.95 -10.58
N SER A 86 -3.55 13.34 -10.00
CA SER A 86 -4.82 13.34 -10.72
C SER A 86 -4.84 14.43 -11.79
N ARG A 87 -5.67 14.25 -12.84
CA ARG A 87 -5.83 15.22 -13.93
C ARG A 87 -6.20 16.64 -13.49
N ARG A 88 -6.80 16.77 -12.31
CA ARG A 88 -7.26 18.03 -11.70
C ARG A 88 -6.15 18.76 -10.95
N SER A 89 -5.05 18.08 -10.69
CA SER A 89 -3.95 18.62 -9.89
C SER A 89 -3.22 19.73 -10.62
N SER A 90 -2.68 20.66 -9.86
CA SER A 90 -1.82 21.74 -10.34
C SER A 90 -0.41 21.60 -9.77
N LEU A 91 0.55 22.26 -10.40
CA LEU A 91 1.94 22.27 -9.92
C LEU A 91 2.05 22.79 -8.47
N GLY A 92 1.20 23.76 -8.09
CA GLY A 92 1.13 24.26 -6.71
C GLY A 92 0.69 23.20 -5.70
N VAL A 93 -0.28 22.35 -6.06
CA VAL A 93 -0.72 21.23 -5.22
C VAL A 93 0.38 20.18 -5.10
N LEU A 94 1.06 19.85 -6.20
CA LEU A 94 2.19 18.93 -6.21
C LEU A 94 3.33 19.39 -5.29
N LEU A 95 3.72 20.66 -5.39
CA LEU A 95 4.80 21.21 -4.56
C LEU A 95 4.42 21.28 -3.08
N THR A 96 3.20 21.73 -2.75
CA THR A 96 2.76 21.83 -1.35
C THR A 96 2.62 20.46 -0.69
N ALA A 97 1.95 19.51 -1.34
CA ALA A 97 1.84 18.14 -0.84
C ALA A 97 3.22 17.45 -0.75
N GLY A 98 4.08 17.66 -1.75
CA GLY A 98 5.45 17.15 -1.75
C GLY A 98 6.27 17.68 -0.57
N LEU A 99 6.17 18.98 -0.26
CA LEU A 99 6.85 19.59 0.88
C LEU A 99 6.34 19.02 2.21
N ILE A 100 5.03 18.81 2.35
CA ILE A 100 4.42 18.19 3.54
C ILE A 100 4.97 16.77 3.73
N VAL A 101 4.94 15.93 2.67
CA VAL A 101 5.49 14.57 2.73
C VAL A 101 6.95 14.59 3.14
N LEU A 102 7.76 15.41 2.47
CA LEU A 102 9.19 15.49 2.74
C LEU A 102 9.44 15.89 4.21
N THR A 103 8.74 16.91 4.70
CA THR A 103 8.90 17.40 6.07
C THR A 103 8.52 16.33 7.09
N LEU A 104 7.42 15.61 6.87
CA LEU A 104 6.98 14.54 7.76
C LEU A 104 7.92 13.33 7.73
N GLN A 105 8.41 12.94 6.55
CA GLN A 105 9.38 11.85 6.41
C GLN A 105 10.72 12.19 7.06
N VAL A 106 11.23 13.42 6.88
CA VAL A 106 12.42 13.91 7.59
C VAL A 106 12.19 13.92 9.10
N GLY A 107 11.00 14.32 9.56
CA GLY A 107 10.63 14.25 10.97
C GLY A 107 10.73 12.84 11.56
N LEU A 108 10.25 11.82 10.84
CA LEU A 108 10.44 10.42 11.22
C LEU A 108 11.92 10.04 11.26
N MET A 109 12.68 10.38 10.21
CA MET A 109 14.10 10.04 10.11
C MET A 109 14.94 10.67 11.23
N VAL A 110 14.69 11.93 11.58
CA VAL A 110 15.36 12.60 12.70
C VAL A 110 15.01 11.93 14.03
N THR A 111 13.75 11.50 14.19
CA THR A 111 13.31 10.79 15.40
C THR A 111 13.99 9.41 15.51
N GLN A 112 14.18 8.72 14.38
CA GLN A 112 14.92 7.44 14.30
C GLN A 112 16.41 7.64 14.62
N GLN A 113 17.05 8.64 14.04
CA GLN A 113 18.46 8.97 14.32
C GLN A 113 18.67 9.37 15.79
N GLY A 114 17.68 10.03 16.39
CA GLY A 114 17.69 10.37 17.82
C GLY A 114 17.41 9.20 18.76
N GLY A 115 17.21 7.98 18.25
CA GLY A 115 16.92 6.78 19.06
C GLY A 115 15.56 6.79 19.75
N LYS A 116 14.65 7.69 19.33
CA LYS A 116 13.29 7.81 19.90
C LYS A 116 12.24 7.01 19.12
N LEU A 117 12.63 6.45 17.98
CA LEU A 117 11.80 5.63 17.11
C LEU A 117 12.66 4.52 16.52
N ASP A 118 12.18 3.28 16.59
CA ASP A 118 12.91 2.13 16.06
C ASP A 118 13.02 2.15 14.53
N GLY A 119 13.98 1.38 14.02
CA GLY A 119 14.31 1.28 12.60
C GLY A 119 15.36 2.30 12.16
N SER A 120 15.62 2.33 10.86
CA SER A 120 16.68 3.15 10.27
C SER A 120 16.14 4.20 9.31
N ALA A 121 16.68 5.42 9.39
CA ALA A 121 16.31 6.53 8.52
C ALA A 121 16.50 6.20 7.03
N TRP A 122 17.59 5.50 6.68
CA TRP A 122 17.84 5.09 5.30
C TRP A 122 16.81 4.07 4.81
N VAL A 123 16.38 3.17 5.68
CA VAL A 123 15.35 2.17 5.37
C VAL A 123 14.01 2.85 5.10
N THR A 124 13.66 3.91 5.86
CA THR A 124 12.48 4.76 5.59
C THR A 124 12.53 5.39 4.19
N VAL A 125 13.70 5.85 3.73
CA VAL A 125 13.88 6.37 2.37
C VAL A 125 13.60 5.27 1.34
N VAL A 126 14.21 4.10 1.50
CA VAL A 126 14.03 2.97 0.59
C VAL A 126 12.56 2.54 0.53
N GLN A 127 11.88 2.41 1.67
CA GLN A 127 10.46 2.06 1.71
C GLN A 127 9.57 3.13 1.07
N THR A 128 9.87 4.42 1.28
CA THR A 128 9.14 5.52 0.65
C THR A 128 9.26 5.46 -0.87
N ILE A 129 10.47 5.24 -1.39
CA ILE A 129 10.70 5.07 -2.83
C ILE A 129 10.01 3.82 -3.36
N ALA A 130 10.09 2.70 -2.64
CA ALA A 130 9.41 1.47 -3.01
C ALA A 130 7.89 1.67 -3.10
N VAL A 131 7.28 2.36 -2.13
CA VAL A 131 5.84 2.66 -2.14
C VAL A 131 5.46 3.57 -3.31
N MET A 132 6.27 4.58 -3.63
CA MET A 132 6.06 5.41 -4.82
C MET A 132 6.14 4.59 -6.12
N ALA A 133 7.09 3.66 -6.21
CA ALA A 133 7.23 2.76 -7.35
C ALA A 133 6.07 1.75 -7.46
N MET A 134 5.62 1.18 -6.33
CA MET A 134 4.44 0.30 -6.29
C MET A 134 3.18 1.04 -6.75
N TRP A 135 2.98 2.28 -6.28
CA TRP A 135 1.88 3.14 -6.73
C TRP A 135 1.96 3.41 -8.24
N TRP A 136 3.15 3.75 -8.75
CA TRP A 136 3.36 4.03 -10.17
C TRP A 136 3.03 2.81 -11.04
N SER A 137 3.47 1.61 -10.62
CA SER A 137 3.12 0.35 -11.28
C SER A 137 1.62 0.07 -11.25
N ALA A 138 0.95 0.32 -10.13
CA ALA A 138 -0.50 0.16 -10.02
C ALA A 138 -1.27 1.15 -10.90
N ALA A 139 -0.78 2.39 -11.03
CA ALA A 139 -1.40 3.43 -11.85
C ALA A 139 -1.29 3.16 -13.37
N HIS A 140 -0.20 2.52 -13.80
CA HIS A 140 0.04 2.16 -15.22
C HIS A 140 -0.37 0.72 -15.56
N TRP A 141 -1.05 0.04 -14.65
CA TRP A 141 -1.45 -1.34 -14.84
C TRP A 141 -2.61 -1.45 -15.85
N THR A 142 -2.46 -2.32 -16.83
CA THR A 142 -3.54 -2.71 -17.76
C THR A 142 -4.16 -4.06 -17.34
N PRO A 143 -5.45 -4.12 -16.95
CA PRO A 143 -6.08 -5.37 -16.49
C PRO A 143 -6.15 -6.40 -17.63
N SER A 144 -5.85 -7.68 -17.35
CA SER A 144 -5.74 -8.73 -18.37
C SER A 144 -6.09 -10.12 -17.82
N ASN A 145 -6.75 -10.97 -18.61
CA ASN A 145 -7.18 -12.31 -18.17
C ASN A 145 -6.04 -13.36 -18.06
N LYS A 146 -4.77 -13.00 -18.28
CA LYS A 146 -3.65 -13.96 -18.34
C LYS A 146 -2.84 -13.98 -17.05
N HIS A 147 -3.11 -14.91 -16.15
CA HIS A 147 -2.35 -15.05 -14.89
C HIS A 147 -1.35 -16.21 -14.94
N SER A 148 -0.18 -16.03 -14.33
CA SER A 148 0.71 -17.17 -14.04
C SER A 148 0.31 -17.75 -12.70
N TRP A 149 -0.21 -18.97 -12.70
CA TRP A 149 -0.58 -19.68 -11.47
C TRP A 149 0.62 -20.36 -10.81
N TRP A 150 1.75 -20.47 -11.51
CA TRP A 150 2.95 -21.14 -11.01
C TRP A 150 3.54 -20.54 -9.71
N PRO A 151 3.57 -19.20 -9.51
CA PRO A 151 4.07 -18.59 -8.28
C PRO A 151 3.32 -19.04 -7.02
N LEU A 152 2.07 -19.49 -7.12
CA LEU A 152 1.34 -20.03 -5.97
C LEU A 152 1.93 -21.35 -5.46
N PHE A 153 2.66 -22.10 -6.28
CA PHE A 153 3.41 -23.28 -5.80
C PHE A 153 4.52 -22.90 -4.82
N LEU A 154 5.02 -21.65 -4.85
CA LEU A 154 6.01 -21.16 -3.90
C LEU A 154 5.45 -21.05 -2.47
N LEU A 155 4.12 -21.12 -2.30
CA LEU A 155 3.49 -21.20 -0.98
C LEU A 155 3.79 -22.55 -0.29
N LEU A 156 4.04 -23.62 -1.03
CA LEU A 156 4.33 -24.94 -0.44
C LEU A 156 5.66 -24.94 0.33
N PRO A 157 6.79 -24.46 -0.23
CA PRO A 157 8.03 -24.28 0.54
C PRO A 157 7.84 -23.43 1.79
N LEU A 158 7.11 -22.30 1.70
CA LEU A 158 6.85 -21.42 2.84
C LEU A 158 6.07 -22.14 3.95
N TRP A 159 5.07 -22.94 3.57
CA TRP A 159 4.29 -23.74 4.51
C TRP A 159 5.12 -24.84 5.18
N ILE A 160 5.91 -25.58 4.38
CA ILE A 160 6.80 -26.64 4.88
C ILE A 160 7.89 -26.07 5.79
N ALA A 161 8.37 -24.85 5.51
CA ALA A 161 9.32 -24.12 6.34
C ALA A 161 8.72 -23.59 7.66
N GLY A 162 7.43 -23.83 7.93
CA GLY A 162 6.79 -23.41 9.17
C GLY A 162 6.50 -21.91 9.23
N LEU A 163 6.31 -21.24 8.08
CA LEU A 163 6.02 -19.81 7.99
C LEU A 163 4.56 -19.52 7.59
N PRO A 164 3.56 -19.88 8.43
CA PRO A 164 2.15 -19.76 8.06
C PRO A 164 1.69 -18.31 7.89
N TYR A 165 2.25 -17.36 8.64
CA TYR A 165 1.94 -15.93 8.49
C TYR A 165 2.41 -15.38 7.14
N ALA A 166 3.57 -15.84 6.65
CA ALA A 166 4.08 -15.47 5.33
C ALA A 166 3.19 -16.02 4.21
N VAL A 167 2.71 -17.26 4.34
CA VAL A 167 1.75 -17.87 3.40
C VAL A 167 0.43 -17.09 3.38
N LEU A 168 -0.11 -16.79 4.56
CA LEU A 168 -1.37 -16.07 4.69
C LEU A 168 -1.28 -14.64 4.18
N MET A 169 -0.15 -13.96 4.42
CA MET A 169 0.15 -12.66 3.82
C MET A 169 0.21 -12.74 2.29
N ALA A 170 0.98 -13.67 1.72
CA ALA A 170 1.10 -13.83 0.27
C ALA A 170 -0.26 -14.13 -0.40
N LEU A 171 -1.08 -15.00 0.20
CA LEU A 171 -2.44 -15.30 -0.25
C LEU A 171 -3.35 -14.07 -0.16
N SER A 172 -3.28 -13.33 0.94
CA SER A 172 -4.11 -12.12 1.12
C SER A 172 -3.76 -11.03 0.11
N LEU A 173 -2.46 -10.79 -0.16
CA LEU A 173 -2.00 -9.85 -1.18
C LEU A 173 -2.43 -10.29 -2.59
N THR A 174 -2.25 -11.57 -2.92
CA THR A 174 -2.67 -12.10 -4.22
C THR A 174 -4.19 -12.04 -4.40
N GLY A 175 -4.94 -12.36 -3.35
CA GLY A 175 -6.40 -12.25 -3.32
C GLY A 175 -6.87 -10.80 -3.48
N MET A 176 -6.20 -9.84 -2.85
CA MET A 176 -6.49 -8.41 -3.04
C MET A 176 -6.24 -7.94 -4.48
N LEU A 177 -5.15 -8.38 -5.11
CA LEU A 177 -4.88 -8.04 -6.51
C LEU A 177 -5.92 -8.67 -7.46
N ALA A 178 -6.24 -9.94 -7.25
CA ALA A 178 -7.27 -10.64 -8.03
C ALA A 178 -8.65 -9.97 -7.88
N SER A 179 -9.02 -9.58 -6.66
CA SER A 179 -10.28 -8.90 -6.41
C SER A 179 -10.29 -7.47 -6.94
N MET A 180 -9.19 -6.73 -6.85
CA MET A 180 -9.05 -5.41 -7.48
C MET A 180 -9.26 -5.50 -8.99
N GLU A 181 -8.65 -6.49 -9.64
CA GLU A 181 -8.77 -6.64 -11.09
C GLU A 181 -10.18 -7.03 -11.53
N ALA A 182 -10.81 -8.00 -10.86
CA ALA A 182 -12.18 -8.39 -11.18
C ALA A 182 -13.15 -7.22 -10.94
N LEU A 183 -12.90 -6.38 -9.93
CA LEU A 183 -13.71 -5.19 -9.66
C LEU A 183 -13.46 -4.06 -10.67
N ALA A 184 -12.23 -3.92 -11.17
CA ALA A 184 -11.89 -2.97 -12.24
C ALA A 184 -12.56 -3.32 -13.58
N LYS A 185 -12.84 -4.61 -13.86
CA LYS A 185 -13.59 -5.06 -15.03
C LYS A 185 -15.09 -4.78 -14.94
N LEU A 186 -15.64 -4.68 -13.73
CA LEU A 186 -17.05 -4.38 -13.47
C LEU A 186 -17.31 -2.86 -13.57
N GLN A 187 -17.11 -2.28 -14.75
CA GLN A 187 -17.08 -0.83 -15.00
C GLN A 187 -18.42 -0.08 -14.92
N HIS A 188 -19.50 -0.70 -14.43
CA HIS A 188 -20.82 -0.21 -14.83
C HIS A 188 -21.34 1.05 -14.10
N THR A 189 -20.76 1.50 -12.98
CA THR A 189 -21.20 2.75 -12.28
C THR A 189 -20.19 3.37 -11.30
N ILE A 190 -19.33 2.58 -10.65
CA ILE A 190 -18.49 3.03 -9.52
C ILE A 190 -17.00 2.87 -9.86
N ARG A 191 -16.20 3.91 -9.56
CA ARG A 191 -14.73 3.89 -9.66
C ARG A 191 -14.10 3.11 -8.50
N TRP A 192 -14.33 1.80 -8.48
CA TRP A 192 -13.89 0.91 -7.41
C TRP A 192 -12.37 0.89 -7.19
N SER A 193 -11.58 1.01 -8.25
CA SER A 193 -10.12 1.10 -8.17
C SER A 193 -9.67 2.32 -7.36
N LYS A 194 -10.34 3.48 -7.55
CA LYS A 194 -10.10 4.68 -6.75
C LYS A 194 -10.47 4.44 -5.29
N LEU A 195 -11.61 3.82 -5.01
CA LEU A 195 -12.01 3.52 -3.63
C LEU A 195 -11.02 2.58 -2.94
N LEU A 196 -10.57 1.51 -3.59
CA LEU A 196 -9.62 0.55 -3.02
C LEU A 196 -8.24 1.17 -2.75
N CYS A 197 -7.76 2.06 -3.62
CA CYS A 197 -6.51 2.80 -3.38
C CYS A 197 -6.54 3.63 -2.09
N TRP A 198 -7.73 4.13 -1.70
CA TRP A 198 -7.92 4.81 -0.43
C TRP A 198 -8.13 3.85 0.74
N THR A 199 -8.95 2.83 0.56
CA THR A 199 -9.41 1.99 1.68
C THR A 199 -8.37 0.99 2.14
N LEU A 200 -7.58 0.39 1.23
CA LEU A 200 -6.62 -0.65 1.63
C LEU A 200 -5.51 -0.10 2.55
N PRO A 201 -4.83 1.01 2.23
CA PRO A 201 -3.81 1.56 3.12
C PRO A 201 -4.40 2.12 4.42
N THR A 202 -5.61 2.69 4.36
CA THR A 202 -6.22 3.30 5.55
C THR A 202 -6.72 2.26 6.54
N VAL A 203 -7.48 1.27 6.06
CA VAL A 203 -8.00 0.18 6.89
C VAL A 203 -6.88 -0.72 7.36
N GLY A 204 -5.88 -0.99 6.52
CA GLY A 204 -4.69 -1.75 6.91
C GLY A 204 -3.98 -1.15 8.12
N PHE A 205 -3.68 0.15 8.09
CA PHE A 205 -3.06 0.81 9.24
C PHE A 205 -4.00 0.93 10.44
N ALA A 206 -5.29 1.26 10.23
CA ALA A 206 -6.27 1.33 11.32
C ALA A 206 -6.40 0.00 12.07
N ALA A 207 -6.29 -1.14 11.37
CA ALA A 207 -6.29 -2.46 11.98
C ALA A 207 -5.07 -2.72 12.89
N LEU A 208 -3.93 -2.07 12.65
CA LEU A 208 -2.80 -2.09 13.58
C LEU A 208 -3.10 -1.25 14.82
N VAL A 209 -3.62 -0.03 14.63
CA VAL A 209 -3.91 0.91 15.73
C VAL A 209 -4.92 0.34 16.73
N VAL A 210 -5.94 -0.37 16.25
CA VAL A 210 -6.97 -0.97 17.11
C VAL A 210 -6.50 -2.30 17.71
N SER A 211 -5.36 -2.84 17.27
CA SER A 211 -4.88 -4.10 17.79
C SER A 211 -4.27 -3.96 19.19
N PRO A 212 -4.66 -4.83 20.15
CA PRO A 212 -4.04 -4.86 21.47
C PRO A 212 -2.62 -5.45 21.47
N THR A 213 -2.17 -6.06 20.37
CA THR A 213 -0.86 -6.74 20.29
C THR A 213 0.21 -5.90 19.61
N THR A 214 -0.14 -4.68 19.15
CA THR A 214 0.74 -3.87 18.33
C THR A 214 0.82 -2.46 18.91
N ASP A 215 1.97 -2.09 19.45
CA ASP A 215 2.21 -0.73 19.89
C ASP A 215 2.59 0.15 18.69
N VAL A 216 1.70 1.09 18.35
CA VAL A 216 1.94 2.06 17.28
C VAL A 216 2.62 3.29 17.87
N PRO A 217 3.86 3.62 17.46
CA PRO A 217 4.54 4.80 17.99
C PRO A 217 3.79 6.09 17.65
N ASN A 218 3.64 6.99 18.64
CA ASN A 218 2.96 8.28 18.46
C ASN A 218 3.44 9.08 17.24
N PRO A 219 4.74 9.19 16.95
CA PRO A 219 5.20 9.91 15.75
C PRO A 219 4.68 9.32 14.44
N VAL A 220 4.60 7.97 14.37
CA VAL A 220 4.10 7.26 13.18
C VAL A 220 2.60 7.52 13.01
N PHE A 221 1.82 7.44 14.09
CA PHE A 221 0.39 7.72 14.07
C PHE A 221 0.08 9.16 13.62
N VAL A 222 0.82 10.14 14.17
CA VAL A 222 0.67 11.56 13.81
C VAL A 222 1.01 11.80 12.34
N VAL A 223 2.12 11.26 11.84
CA VAL A 223 2.47 11.39 10.42
C VAL A 223 1.40 10.76 9.53
N TRP A 224 0.92 9.57 9.88
CA TRP A 224 -0.11 8.88 9.12
C TRP A 224 -1.42 9.69 9.02
N ILE A 225 -1.92 10.23 10.14
CA ILE A 225 -3.17 11.00 10.13
C ILE A 225 -2.99 12.35 9.41
N CYS A 226 -1.82 12.98 9.53
CA CYS A 226 -1.49 14.20 8.78
C CYS A 226 -1.45 13.96 7.27
N LEU A 227 -0.85 12.85 6.81
CA LEU A 227 -0.81 12.49 5.40
C LEU A 227 -2.20 12.15 4.86
N LEU A 228 -2.98 11.39 5.63
CA LEU A 228 -4.38 11.09 5.29
C LEU A 228 -5.21 12.37 5.19
N GLY A 229 -5.10 13.27 6.16
CA GLY A 229 -5.78 14.57 6.16
C GLY A 229 -5.36 15.44 4.97
N THR A 230 -4.07 15.44 4.63
CA THR A 230 -3.53 16.16 3.46
C THR A 230 -4.14 15.60 2.17
N ALA A 231 -4.20 14.28 2.01
CA ALA A 231 -4.82 13.65 0.85
C ALA A 231 -6.31 14.02 0.75
N TRP A 232 -7.05 13.93 1.85
CA TRP A 232 -8.49 14.26 1.91
C TRP A 232 -8.77 15.73 1.57
N MET A 233 -8.08 16.66 2.23
CA MET A 233 -8.25 18.09 2.00
C MET A 233 -7.89 18.46 0.56
N THR A 234 -6.83 17.87 0.01
CA THR A 234 -6.44 18.10 -1.38
C THR A 234 -7.50 17.58 -2.36
N ASP A 235 -8.02 16.36 -2.18
CA ASP A 235 -9.08 15.83 -3.07
C ASP A 235 -10.36 16.67 -2.97
N TYR A 236 -10.71 17.17 -1.78
CA TYR A 236 -11.83 18.07 -1.58
C TYR A 236 -11.65 19.41 -2.30
N ILE A 237 -10.51 20.08 -2.10
CA ILE A 237 -10.20 21.38 -2.73
C ILE A 237 -10.22 21.24 -4.26
N LEU A 238 -9.56 20.20 -4.80
CA LEU A 238 -9.53 19.94 -6.24
C LEU A 238 -10.94 19.67 -6.83
N ARG A 239 -11.83 19.02 -6.08
CA ARG A 239 -13.22 18.83 -6.52
C ARG A 239 -14.01 20.13 -6.50
N SER A 240 -13.89 20.91 -5.43
CA SER A 240 -14.61 22.19 -5.31
C SER A 240 -14.17 23.22 -6.35
N SER A 241 -12.89 23.23 -6.72
CA SER A 241 -12.37 24.12 -7.75
C SER A 241 -12.86 23.74 -9.15
N ASP A 242 -12.99 22.45 -9.45
CA ASP A 242 -13.59 21.97 -10.71
C ASP A 242 -15.06 22.40 -10.80
N GLU A 243 -15.84 22.18 -9.74
CA GLU A 243 -17.27 22.56 -9.70
C GLU A 243 -17.47 24.08 -9.88
N GLN A 244 -16.56 24.91 -9.35
CA GLN A 244 -16.59 26.35 -9.54
C GLN A 244 -16.19 26.80 -10.95
N ALA A 245 -15.34 26.05 -11.65
CA ALA A 245 -14.94 26.36 -13.02
C ALA A 245 -16.01 25.97 -14.06
N GLU A 246 -16.94 25.09 -13.70
CA GLU A 246 -18.07 24.66 -14.54
C GLU A 246 -19.34 25.53 -14.38
N LEU A 247 -19.34 26.51 -13.46
CA LEU A 247 -20.42 27.48 -13.21
C LEU A 247 -20.12 28.84 -13.86
#